data_AF-A0A2E1UXT0-F1
#
_entry.id   AF-A0A2E1UXT0-F1
#
_cell.length_a   1.000
_cell.length_b   1.000
_cell.length_c   1.000
_cell.angle_alpha   90.00
_cell.angle_beta   90.00
_cell.angle_gamma   90.00
#
_symmetry.space_group_name_H-M   'P 1'
#
loop_
_entity.id
_entity.type
_entity.pdbx_description
1 polymer ?
#
loop_
_entity_poly.entity_id
_entity_poly.type
_entity_poly.pdbx_seq_one_letter_code
_entity_poly.pdbx_strand_id
1 'polypeptide(L)'
;MLINISYNDKPIEKKIDSIIGSPYSLIDRIKKNGIGSPRFKINKSSDNINNLLVLDKNINYCNIELRPKGIIVRFRSLLETYGLIIPFYKLNIHKEKSYQYSIFYESSFIKLDVRKDKEYSFFKKMMDEKASSSLRNPF
;
A
#
# COMPACT_ATOMS: atom_id res chain seq x y z
N MET A 1 -1.28 4.66 9.25
CA MET A 1 -0.10 5.37 9.82
C MET A 1 0.85 5.74 8.69
N LEU A 2 1.25 7.01 8.56
CA LEU A 2 2.29 7.45 7.64
C LEU A 2 3.61 7.59 8.39
N ILE A 3 4.67 6.91 7.95
CA ILE A 3 5.95 6.85 8.66
C ILE A 3 7.13 6.71 7.69
N ASN A 4 8.29 7.27 8.05
CA ASN A 4 9.54 7.03 7.34
C ASN A 4 10.08 5.63 7.70
N ILE A 5 10.37 4.83 6.68
CA ILE A 5 10.85 3.44 6.80
C ILE A 5 12.18 3.23 6.07
N SER A 6 12.93 4.31 5.84
CA SER A 6 14.22 4.28 5.13
C SER A 6 15.28 3.48 5.91
N TYR A 7 15.22 3.57 7.24
CA TYR A 7 16.18 2.95 8.13
C TYR A 7 15.61 1.68 8.74
N ASN A 8 16.49 0.72 8.99
CA ASN A 8 16.15 -0.50 9.70
C ASN A 8 16.00 -0.22 11.20
N ASP A 9 14.80 0.16 11.60
CA ASP A 9 14.43 0.46 12.98
C ASP A 9 13.50 -0.65 13.53
N LYS A 10 14.03 -1.44 14.47
CA LYS A 10 13.31 -2.59 15.07
C LYS A 10 12.01 -2.16 15.79
N PRO A 11 11.98 -1.09 16.61
CA PRO A 11 10.73 -0.55 17.13
C PRO A 11 9.68 -0.24 16.06
N ILE A 12 10.07 0.43 14.97
CA ILE A 12 9.16 0.76 13.86
C ILE A 12 8.66 -0.52 13.18
N GLU A 13 9.54 -1.47 12.91
CA GLU A 13 9.18 -2.76 12.31
C GLU A 13 8.16 -3.51 13.17
N LYS A 14 8.42 -3.65 14.48
CA LYS A 14 7.47 -4.28 15.41
C LYS A 14 6.12 -3.57 15.43
N LYS A 15 6.12 -2.24 15.36
CA LYS A 15 4.89 -1.45 15.28
C LYS A 15 4.13 -1.74 13.98
N ILE A 16 4.80 -1.78 12.83
CA ILE A 16 4.19 -2.14 11.54
C ILE A 16 3.60 -3.55 11.60
N ASP A 17 4.38 -4.51 12.08
CA ASP A 17 3.98 -5.91 12.21
C ASP A 17 2.76 -6.09 13.13
N SER A 18 2.66 -5.30 14.20
CA SER A 18 1.48 -5.32 15.07
C SER A 18 0.19 -4.87 14.36
N ILE A 19 0.30 -3.96 13.38
CA ILE A 19 -0.85 -3.38 12.68
C ILE A 19 -1.30 -4.26 11.51
N ILE A 20 -0.35 -4.71 10.68
CA ILE A 20 -0.65 -5.39 9.41
C ILE A 20 -0.08 -6.82 9.30
N GLY A 21 0.52 -7.34 10.37
CA GLY A 21 1.14 -8.65 10.43
C GLY A 21 2.56 -8.65 9.86
N SER A 22 3.36 -9.63 10.31
CA SER A 22 4.75 -9.84 9.88
C SER A 22 4.87 -10.18 8.39
N PRO A 23 6.08 -10.02 7.79
CA PRO A 23 6.25 -10.26 6.36
C PRO A 23 5.94 -11.71 6.02
N TYR A 24 5.33 -11.94 4.86
CA TYR A 24 5.19 -13.29 4.35
C TYR A 24 6.57 -13.97 4.24
N SER A 25 6.63 -15.24 4.61
CA SER A 25 7.80 -16.09 4.39
C SER A 25 8.10 -16.21 2.89
N LEU A 26 9.33 -16.59 2.52
CA LEU A 26 9.69 -16.80 1.11
C LEU A 26 8.76 -17.81 0.42
N ILE A 27 8.40 -18.88 1.12
CA ILE A 27 7.50 -19.93 0.62
C ILE A 27 6.10 -19.35 0.37
N ASP A 28 5.56 -18.56 1.30
CA ASP A 28 4.24 -17.95 1.14
C ASP A 28 4.21 -16.93 0.01
N ARG A 29 5.30 -16.19 -0.19
CA ARG A 29 5.44 -15.25 -1.31
C ARG A 29 5.34 -15.96 -2.66
N ILE A 30 5.96 -17.12 -2.79
CA ILE A 30 5.91 -17.94 -4.01
C ILE A 30 4.49 -18.49 -4.21
N LYS A 31 3.89 -19.09 -3.16
CA LYS A 31 2.51 -19.60 -3.21
C LYS A 31 1.49 -18.55 -3.61
N LYS A 32 1.73 -17.28 -3.25
CA LYS A 32 0.88 -16.15 -3.62
C LYS A 32 1.18 -15.58 -5.00
N ASN A 33 2.14 -16.09 -5.76
CA ASN A 33 2.63 -15.49 -7.01
C ASN A 33 3.10 -14.03 -6.78
N GLY A 34 4.00 -13.86 -5.81
CA GLY A 34 4.51 -12.56 -5.36
C GLY A 34 3.60 -11.87 -4.34
N ILE A 35 4.08 -10.80 -3.70
CA ILE A 35 3.29 -10.00 -2.74
C ILE A 35 3.37 -8.49 -2.99
N GLY A 36 4.33 -8.07 -3.83
CA GLY A 36 4.53 -6.69 -4.21
C GLY A 36 3.81 -6.36 -5.52
N SER A 37 3.41 -5.10 -5.64
CA SER A 37 2.84 -4.58 -6.86
C SER A 37 3.89 -4.17 -7.88
N PRO A 38 3.51 -4.04 -9.17
CA PRO A 38 4.20 -3.16 -10.09
C PRO A 38 4.29 -1.72 -9.53
N ARG A 39 5.16 -0.90 -10.11
CA ARG A 39 5.27 0.52 -9.77
C ARG A 39 4.05 1.28 -10.32
N PHE A 40 3.27 1.91 -9.44
CA PHE A 40 2.11 2.73 -9.82
C PHE A 40 2.48 4.21 -9.84
N LYS A 41 1.95 4.96 -10.81
CA LYS A 41 2.08 6.42 -10.83
C LYS A 41 1.03 7.04 -9.90
N ILE A 42 1.45 7.96 -9.04
CA ILE A 42 0.57 8.72 -8.16
C ILE A 42 0.07 9.95 -8.92
N ASN A 43 -1.24 10.10 -9.03
CA ASN A 43 -1.87 11.25 -9.67
C ASN A 43 -2.26 12.34 -8.66
N LYS A 44 -2.78 11.93 -7.50
CA LYS A 44 -3.23 12.83 -6.45
C LYS A 44 -3.13 12.14 -5.11
N SER A 45 -2.95 12.90 -4.03
CA SER A 45 -3.00 12.39 -2.67
C SER A 45 -3.59 13.43 -1.73
N SER A 46 -3.83 13.04 -0.48
CA SER A 46 -4.15 13.95 0.62
C SER A 46 -2.97 14.86 0.97
N ASP A 47 -3.25 16.01 1.59
CA ASP A 47 -2.25 17.06 1.81
C ASP A 47 -1.03 16.58 2.60
N ASN A 48 -1.23 15.76 3.63
CA ASN A 48 -0.15 15.17 4.42
C ASN A 48 0.84 14.32 3.59
N ILE A 49 0.34 13.61 2.58
CA ILE A 49 1.17 12.81 1.66
C ILE A 49 1.75 13.71 0.58
N ASN A 50 0.93 14.61 0.03
CA ASN A 50 1.33 15.54 -1.01
C ASN A 50 2.49 16.43 -0.57
N ASN A 51 2.47 16.91 0.67
CA ASN A 51 3.55 17.71 1.26
C ASN A 51 4.91 16.99 1.26
N LEU A 52 4.93 15.66 1.27
CA LEU A 52 6.16 14.87 1.09
C LEU A 52 6.48 14.68 -0.39
N LEU A 53 5.47 14.37 -1.20
CA LEU A 53 5.64 14.10 -2.63
C LEU A 53 6.15 15.32 -3.43
N VAL A 54 5.76 16.53 -3.06
CA VAL A 54 6.17 17.76 -3.77
C VAL A 54 7.60 18.21 -3.45
N LEU A 55 8.20 17.65 -2.40
CA LEU A 55 9.60 17.94 -2.06
C LEU A 55 10.55 17.37 -3.12
N ASP A 56 10.14 16.28 -3.77
CA ASP A 56 10.84 15.69 -4.90
C ASP A 56 10.29 16.28 -6.22
N LYS A 57 11.15 16.80 -7.10
CA LYS A 57 10.74 17.40 -8.38
C LYS A 57 10.42 16.36 -9.46
N ASN A 58 10.37 15.08 -9.09
CA ASN A 58 10.16 13.96 -10.00
C ASN A 58 8.69 13.54 -10.12
N ILE A 59 8.39 12.72 -11.13
CA ILE A 59 7.12 12.02 -11.20
C ILE A 59 7.00 11.10 -9.98
N ASN A 60 5.89 11.22 -9.27
CA ASN A 60 5.63 10.47 -8.05
C ASN A 60 5.09 9.06 -8.36
N TYR A 61 5.67 8.07 -7.68
CA TYR A 61 5.26 6.69 -7.81
C TYR A 61 5.21 6.00 -6.45
N CYS A 62 4.43 4.92 -6.38
CA CYS A 62 4.43 4.03 -5.23
C CYS A 62 4.47 2.55 -5.61
N ASN A 63 4.84 1.72 -4.64
CA ASN A 63 4.68 0.28 -4.65
C ASN A 63 3.80 -0.14 -3.47
N ILE A 64 2.98 -1.15 -3.66
CA ILE A 64 2.11 -1.71 -2.63
C ILE A 64 2.62 -3.09 -2.28
N GLU A 65 2.83 -3.36 -1.01
CA GLU A 65 3.12 -4.71 -0.50
C GLU A 65 1.91 -5.25 0.26
N LEU A 66 1.52 -6.47 -0.08
CA LEU A 66 0.53 -7.24 0.65
C LEU A 66 1.13 -7.84 1.92
N ARG A 67 0.38 -7.77 3.01
CA ARG A 67 0.70 -8.36 4.32
C ARG A 67 -0.47 -9.19 4.83
N PRO A 68 -0.26 -10.07 5.83
CA PRO A 68 -1.32 -10.94 6.33
C PRO A 68 -2.58 -10.20 6.80
N LYS A 69 -2.44 -9.02 7.40
CA LYS A 69 -3.55 -8.23 7.97
C LYS A 69 -3.74 -6.87 7.31
N GLY A 70 -3.04 -6.57 6.21
CA GLY A 70 -3.13 -5.26 5.57
C GLY A 70 -2.16 -5.06 4.42
N ILE A 71 -1.84 -3.80 4.13
CA ILE A 71 -0.90 -3.39 3.09
C ILE A 71 0.05 -2.29 3.58
N ILE A 72 1.17 -2.16 2.86
CA ILE A 72 2.06 -0.99 2.94
C ILE A 72 2.11 -0.35 1.56
N VAL A 73 1.71 0.92 1.45
CA VAL A 73 1.96 1.74 0.26
C VAL A 73 3.26 2.51 0.47
N ARG A 74 4.31 2.16 -0.27
CA ARG A 74 5.63 2.79 -0.20
C ARG A 74 5.82 3.79 -1.32
N PHE A 75 6.31 4.97 -0.99
CA PHE A 75 6.70 6.00 -1.95
C PHE A 75 7.96 6.73 -1.46
N ARG A 76 8.63 7.45 -2.37
CA ARG A 76 9.89 8.14 -2.07
C ARG A 76 9.67 9.65 -1.94
N SER A 77 10.42 10.30 -1.06
CA SER A 77 10.53 11.75 -0.95
C SER A 77 11.96 12.10 -0.51
N LEU A 78 12.64 13.02 -1.22
CA LEU A 78 14.00 13.50 -0.87
C LEU A 78 14.98 12.39 -0.44
N LEU A 79 15.06 11.33 -1.23
CA LEU A 79 15.86 10.13 -0.98
C LEU A 79 15.35 9.16 0.09
N GLU A 80 14.38 9.55 0.89
CA GLU A 80 13.76 8.73 1.93
C GLU A 80 12.56 7.93 1.40
N THR A 81 12.32 6.75 1.97
CA THR A 81 11.15 5.93 1.70
C THR A 81 10.14 6.06 2.83
N TYR A 82 8.94 6.52 2.47
CA TYR A 82 7.79 6.59 3.36
C TYR A 82 6.86 5.42 3.12
N GLY A 83 6.23 4.92 4.19
CA GLY A 83 5.23 3.87 4.17
C GLY A 83 3.91 4.38 4.74
N LEU A 84 2.85 4.30 3.94
CA LEU A 84 1.48 4.39 4.43
C LEU A 84 0.99 2.98 4.81
N ILE A 85 0.93 2.73 6.11
CA ILE A 85 0.54 1.46 6.74
C ILE A 85 -0.97 1.44 6.89
N ILE A 86 -1.63 0.49 6.23
CA ILE A 86 -3.10 0.40 6.17
C ILE A 86 -3.54 -1.03 6.51
N PRO A 87 -4.20 -1.27 7.66
CA PRO A 87 -4.79 -2.56 7.94
C PRO A 87 -6.04 -2.81 7.10
N PHE A 88 -6.32 -4.07 6.75
CA PHE A 88 -7.41 -4.41 5.82
C PHE A 88 -8.78 -3.93 6.28
N TYR A 89 -9.06 -3.95 7.58
CA TYR A 89 -10.35 -3.52 8.13
C TYR A 89 -10.61 -2.00 7.99
N LYS A 90 -9.57 -1.18 7.80
CA LYS A 90 -9.68 0.27 7.51
C LYS A 90 -9.36 0.63 6.05
N LEU A 91 -8.96 -0.34 5.24
CA LEU A 91 -8.63 -0.14 3.82
C LEU A 91 -9.91 -0.04 2.99
N ASN A 92 -10.08 1.08 2.29
CA ASN A 92 -11.13 1.25 1.27
C ASN A 92 -10.49 1.48 -0.10
N ILE A 93 -10.96 0.74 -1.11
CA ILE A 93 -10.43 0.78 -2.48
C ILE A 93 -11.58 1.08 -3.43
N HIS A 94 -11.50 2.19 -4.16
CA HIS A 94 -12.51 2.57 -5.14
C HIS A 94 -11.90 2.56 -6.54
N LYS A 95 -12.57 1.88 -7.48
CA LYS A 95 -12.29 2.02 -8.91
C LYS A 95 -13.02 3.25 -9.43
N GLU A 96 -12.27 4.21 -9.95
CA GLU A 96 -12.83 5.44 -10.53
C GLU A 96 -13.19 5.22 -12.01
N LYS A 97 -13.92 6.17 -12.60
CA LYS A 97 -14.43 6.08 -14.00
C LYS A 97 -13.34 6.10 -15.09
N SER A 98 -12.06 6.35 -14.76
CA SER A 98 -10.99 6.56 -15.76
C SER A 98 -9.63 6.04 -15.30
N TYR A 99 -9.24 4.81 -15.66
CA TYR A 99 -7.90 4.22 -15.44
C TYR A 99 -7.28 4.53 -14.07
N GLN A 100 -8.11 4.72 -13.05
CA GLN A 100 -7.71 5.26 -11.77
C GLN A 100 -8.30 4.42 -10.65
N TYR A 101 -7.45 4.15 -9.67
CA TYR A 101 -7.86 3.53 -8.41
C TYR A 101 -7.51 4.47 -7.27
N SER A 102 -8.45 4.64 -6.36
CA SER A 102 -8.28 5.42 -5.15
C SER A 102 -8.16 4.48 -3.97
N ILE A 103 -7.08 4.62 -3.19
CA ILE A 103 -6.87 3.94 -1.91
C ILE A 103 -7.11 4.95 -0.80
N PHE A 104 -8.00 4.62 0.13
CA PHE A 104 -8.36 5.47 1.27
C PHE A 104 -8.03 4.78 2.58
N TYR A 105 -7.58 5.59 3.54
CA TYR A 105 -7.36 5.21 4.93
C TYR A 105 -7.58 6.42 5.84
N GLU A 106 -8.63 6.38 6.65
CA GLU A 106 -9.04 7.51 7.51
C GLU A 106 -9.18 8.80 6.68
N SER A 107 -8.47 9.88 7.05
CA SER A 107 -8.46 11.14 6.30
C SER A 107 -7.47 11.17 5.12
N SER A 108 -6.68 10.12 4.93
CA SER A 108 -5.65 10.04 3.90
C SER A 108 -6.13 9.29 2.65
N PHE A 109 -5.67 9.72 1.48
CA PHE A 109 -5.94 9.01 0.23
C PHE A 109 -4.78 9.11 -0.76
N ILE A 110 -4.70 8.12 -1.66
CA ILE A 110 -3.79 8.11 -2.80
C ILE A 110 -4.56 7.65 -4.04
N LYS A 111 -4.51 8.44 -5.11
CA LYS A 111 -5.07 8.12 -6.43
C LYS A 111 -3.97 7.67 -7.36
N LEU A 112 -4.14 6.49 -7.95
CA LEU A 112 -3.15 5.77 -8.73
C LEU A 112 -3.63 5.57 -10.16
N ASP A 113 -2.73 5.77 -11.12
CA ASP A 113 -2.95 5.35 -12.50
C ASP A 113 -2.79 3.83 -12.63
N VAL A 114 -3.78 3.19 -13.25
CA VAL A 114 -3.87 1.75 -13.50
C VAL A 114 -4.25 1.55 -14.97
N ARG A 115 -3.28 1.12 -15.77
CA ARG A 115 -3.41 1.03 -17.23
C ARG A 115 -3.04 -0.35 -17.78
N LYS A 116 -2.27 -1.15 -17.04
CA LYS A 116 -1.75 -2.43 -17.50
C LYS A 116 -2.48 -3.60 -16.85
N ASP A 117 -2.59 -4.73 -17.54
CA ASP A 117 -3.28 -5.92 -17.00
C ASP A 117 -2.67 -6.42 -15.69
N LYS A 118 -1.34 -6.35 -15.55
CA LYS A 118 -0.64 -6.72 -14.30
C LYS A 118 -1.02 -5.81 -13.12
N GLU A 119 -1.30 -4.54 -13.38
CA GLU A 119 -1.74 -3.56 -12.39
C GLU A 119 -3.16 -3.86 -11.94
N TYR A 120 -4.09 -4.10 -12.89
CA TYR A 120 -5.46 -4.53 -12.58
C TYR A 120 -5.50 -5.85 -11.81
N SER A 121 -4.69 -6.82 -12.22
CA SER A 121 -4.58 -8.13 -11.58
C SER A 121 -4.11 -8.03 -10.13
N PHE A 122 -3.18 -7.09 -9.86
CA PHE A 122 -2.74 -6.82 -8.49
C PHE A 122 -3.87 -6.25 -7.63
N PHE A 123 -4.67 -5.29 -8.14
CA PHE A 123 -5.82 -4.76 -7.41
C PHE A 123 -6.87 -5.83 -7.12
N LYS A 124 -7.15 -6.72 -8.08
CA LYS A 124 -8.05 -7.87 -7.86
C LYS A 124 -7.54 -8.74 -6.71
N LYS A 125 -6.28 -9.16 -6.77
CA LYS A 125 -5.63 -9.92 -5.71
C LYS A 125 -5.68 -9.23 -4.35
N MET A 126 -5.44 -7.93 -4.30
CA MET A 126 -5.52 -7.15 -3.06
C MET A 126 -6.93 -7.15 -2.46
N MET A 127 -7.97 -7.06 -3.29
CA MET A 127 -9.36 -7.18 -2.85
C MET A 127 -9.68 -8.60 -2.34
N ASP A 128 -9.18 -9.64 -3.01
CA ASP A 128 -9.36 -11.03 -2.58
C ASP A 128 -8.71 -11.31 -1.21
N GLU A 129 -7.50 -10.79 -0.98
CA GLU A 129 -6.81 -10.88 0.33
C GLU A 129 -7.57 -10.11 1.43
N LYS A 130 -8.07 -8.90 1.12
CA LYS A 130 -8.89 -8.12 2.07
C LYS A 130 -10.18 -8.87 2.45
N ALA A 131 -10.88 -9.44 1.47
CA ALA A 131 -12.10 -10.22 1.71
C ALA A 131 -11.80 -11.45 2.58
N SER A 132 -10.73 -12.18 2.24
CA SER A 132 -10.28 -13.36 2.99
C SER A 132 -9.84 -13.04 4.41
N SER A 133 -9.31 -11.83 4.66
CA SER A 133 -8.99 -11.36 6.01
C SER A 133 -10.23 -10.99 6.81
N SER A 134 -11.28 -10.46 6.16
CA SER A 134 -12.52 -10.05 6.82
C SER A 134 -13.33 -11.27 7.28
N LEU A 135 -13.34 -12.35 6.47
CA LEU A 135 -13.95 -13.64 6.83
C LEU A 135 -13.27 -14.32 8.03
N ARG A 136 -12.02 -13.97 8.33
CA ARG A 136 -11.26 -14.52 9.46
C ARG A 136 -11.46 -13.76 10.77
N ASN A 137 -12.06 -12.57 10.72
CA ASN A 137 -12.43 -11.77 11.90
C ASN A 137 -13.95 -11.51 11.88
N PRO A 138 -14.80 -12.45 12.33
CA PRO A 138 -16.24 -12.26 12.39
C PRO A 138 -16.72 -11.45 13.61
N PHE A 139 -15.80 -10.82 14.36
CA PHE A 139 -16.07 -10.05 15.58
C PHE A 139 -15.29 -8.74 15.59
#